data_AF-A0AAV2RM88-F1
#
_entry.id   AF-A0AAV2RM88-F1
#
_cell.length_a   1.000
_cell.length_b   1.000
_cell.length_c   1.000
_cell.angle_alpha   90.00
_cell.angle_beta   90.00
_cell.angle_gamma   90.00
#
_symmetry.space_group_name_H-M   'P 1'
#
loop_
_entity.id
_entity.type
_entity.pdbx_description
1 polymer ?
#
loop_
_entity_poly.entity_id
_entity_poly.type
_entity_poly.pdbx_seq_one_letter_code
_entity_poly.pdbx_strand_id
1 'polypeptide(L)'
;MMSSLSVARLARAVGQSCARASYIKKSHKALTAACIKLHNRNLSADANVEHIFRASIPDVEIPNKDVFNLLYSRSRSWGDKDAIECGLTGRKYTYNELMDASLRWGAALKKILPGLGTVAVMSPNCPEYPILLLGTVAVGGTVTTISPSYVKAEVARQLENADAEVIVVDASLESLVIGACEQLQKSLPILVLGTSSAGNPNIIELLTDKSAPLVEPKENPLDSIGFIPYSSGTTGLPKGVAISQGALAANLVCFTNPIVWPLKDASGGEQSTVIGVLPFYHIYGLHIITMMTLYSGGKIISLPTFTPQDYLRIIKDHKVDVLHLVPPILNFLVYHPSVTPDILTSVNSIFCGAAPVPAASAAKFKEKTKPDVIFQEGFGMTEVLGSHMTPVDDVRLGFCGKPIPNTEVKVVDIETGKSLPAGERGEMCIRGPQ
;
A
#
# COMPACT_ATOMS: atom_id res chain seq x y z
N MET A 1 79.27 -43.93 45.77
CA MET A 1 79.53 -44.87 44.67
C MET A 1 78.21 -45.22 44.01
N MET A 2 78.13 -45.05 42.67
CA MET A 2 77.20 -45.73 41.75
C MET A 2 75.69 -45.55 42.01
N SER A 3 74.83 -45.30 41.02
CA SER A 3 74.95 -45.31 39.56
C SER A 3 73.71 -44.57 39.02
N SER A 4 73.80 -43.48 38.26
CA SER A 4 74.03 -43.39 36.80
C SER A 4 73.25 -44.37 35.89
N LEU A 5 72.46 -45.31 36.43
CA LEU A 5 71.71 -46.30 35.63
C LEU A 5 70.19 -46.09 35.60
N SER A 6 69.63 -45.12 36.34
CA SER A 6 68.18 -44.79 36.28
C SER A 6 67.83 -43.63 35.34
N VAL A 7 68.78 -42.76 34.97
CA VAL A 7 68.52 -41.56 34.14
C VAL A 7 68.53 -41.89 32.63
N ALA A 8 69.35 -42.86 32.21
CA ALA A 8 69.47 -43.22 30.80
C ALA A 8 68.24 -43.98 30.25
N ARG A 9 67.46 -44.67 31.10
CA ARG A 9 66.21 -45.34 30.69
C ARG A 9 65.01 -44.37 30.59
N LEU A 10 65.01 -43.27 31.36
CA LEU A 10 63.95 -42.25 31.26
C LEU A 10 64.08 -41.38 30.00
N ALA A 11 65.31 -41.06 29.57
CA ALA A 11 65.55 -40.20 28.40
C ALA A 11 65.11 -40.84 27.06
N ARG A 12 65.21 -42.18 26.92
CA ARG A 12 64.73 -42.89 25.71
C ARG A 12 63.21 -42.97 25.61
N ALA A 13 62.49 -43.03 26.74
CA ALA A 13 61.02 -43.05 26.75
C ALA A 13 60.40 -41.68 26.41
N VAL A 14 61.04 -40.58 26.83
CA VAL A 14 60.59 -39.21 26.53
C VAL A 14 60.86 -38.83 25.06
N GLY A 15 61.96 -39.29 24.47
CA GLY A 15 62.30 -39.03 23.06
C GLY A 15 61.33 -39.67 22.04
N GLN A 16 60.82 -40.88 22.32
CA GLN A 16 59.82 -41.54 21.46
C GLN A 16 58.40 -40.95 21.61
N SER A 17 58.09 -40.37 22.78
CA SER A 17 56.84 -39.63 23.03
C SER A 17 56.76 -38.32 22.24
N CYS A 18 57.86 -37.55 22.15
CA CYS A 18 57.91 -36.31 21.38
C CYS A 18 57.78 -36.51 19.86
N ALA A 19 58.31 -37.62 19.31
CA ALA A 19 58.16 -37.93 17.89
C ALA A 19 56.69 -38.22 17.51
N ARG A 20 55.97 -39.00 18.33
CA ARG A 20 54.51 -39.25 18.14
C ARG A 20 53.68 -37.98 18.30
N ALA A 21 53.99 -37.11 19.26
CA ALA A 21 53.29 -35.84 19.45
C ALA A 21 53.48 -34.86 18.27
N SER A 22 54.65 -34.86 17.63
CA SER A 22 54.92 -34.04 16.44
C SER A 22 54.19 -34.54 15.19
N TYR A 23 54.05 -35.87 15.04
CA TYR A 23 53.30 -36.49 13.96
C TYR A 23 51.79 -36.26 14.12
N ILE A 24 51.28 -36.37 15.35
CA ILE A 24 49.87 -36.09 15.68
C ILE A 24 49.54 -34.60 15.50
N LYS A 25 50.45 -33.66 15.84
CA LYS A 25 50.23 -32.23 15.58
C LYS A 25 50.27 -31.85 14.10
N LYS A 26 51.14 -32.47 13.30
CA LYS A 26 51.17 -32.27 11.84
C LYS A 26 49.96 -32.91 11.14
N SER A 27 49.53 -34.09 11.57
CA SER A 27 48.31 -34.72 11.05
C SER A 27 47.04 -33.99 11.48
N HIS A 28 46.96 -33.47 12.71
CA HIS A 28 45.85 -32.60 13.13
C HIS A 28 45.84 -31.30 12.34
N LYS A 29 46.97 -30.59 12.15
CA LYS A 29 46.98 -29.37 11.33
C LYS A 29 46.63 -29.64 9.86
N ALA A 30 47.06 -30.78 9.30
CA ALA A 30 46.70 -31.17 7.94
C ALA A 30 45.22 -31.60 7.82
N LEU A 31 44.67 -32.31 8.81
CA LEU A 31 43.25 -32.69 8.89
C LEU A 31 42.36 -31.46 9.17
N THR A 32 42.79 -30.54 10.03
CA THR A 32 42.07 -29.28 10.28
C THR A 32 42.15 -28.35 9.07
N ALA A 33 43.29 -28.27 8.37
CA ALA A 33 43.39 -27.51 7.12
C ALA A 33 42.64 -28.17 5.95
N ALA A 34 42.57 -29.51 5.91
CA ALA A 34 41.77 -30.25 4.93
C ALA A 34 40.27 -30.17 5.24
N CYS A 35 39.86 -30.23 6.51
CA CYS A 35 38.49 -29.99 6.95
C CYS A 35 38.09 -28.53 6.75
N ILE A 36 38.97 -27.55 6.99
CA ILE A 36 38.72 -26.14 6.66
C ILE A 36 38.70 -25.94 5.14
N LYS A 37 39.54 -26.62 4.34
CA LYS A 37 39.46 -26.57 2.87
C LYS A 37 38.24 -27.30 2.31
N LEU A 38 37.75 -28.37 2.93
CA LEU A 38 36.53 -29.10 2.54
C LEU A 38 35.28 -28.35 3.02
N HIS A 39 35.31 -27.77 4.21
CA HIS A 39 34.27 -26.88 4.72
C HIS A 39 34.22 -25.59 3.89
N ASN A 40 35.36 -24.99 3.55
CA ASN A 40 35.42 -23.82 2.66
C ASN A 40 35.14 -24.16 1.19
N ARG A 41 35.46 -25.37 0.70
CA ARG A 41 35.05 -25.84 -0.63
C ARG A 41 33.55 -26.12 -0.70
N ASN A 42 32.94 -26.58 0.39
CA ASN A 42 31.49 -26.74 0.49
C ASN A 42 30.78 -25.41 0.74
N LEU A 43 31.42 -24.43 1.39
CA LEU A 43 30.93 -23.05 1.50
C LEU A 43 31.14 -22.23 0.22
N SER A 44 32.09 -22.62 -0.64
CA SER A 44 32.33 -21.99 -1.94
C SER A 44 31.58 -22.65 -3.10
N ALA A 45 30.83 -23.73 -2.84
CA ALA A 45 30.10 -24.46 -3.88
C ALA A 45 28.66 -23.96 -4.09
N ASP A 46 28.08 -23.21 -3.15
CA ASP A 46 26.73 -22.61 -3.27
C ASP A 46 26.71 -21.08 -3.08
N ALA A 47 27.86 -20.40 -3.25
CA ALA A 47 27.96 -18.96 -3.06
C ALA A 47 27.29 -18.11 -4.18
N ASN A 48 26.71 -18.74 -5.21
CA ASN A 48 26.19 -18.08 -6.41
C ASN A 48 24.71 -18.37 -6.74
N VAL A 49 23.96 -19.07 -5.88
CA VAL A 49 22.53 -19.30 -6.14
C VAL A 49 21.74 -18.10 -5.61
N GLU A 50 21.27 -17.24 -6.52
CA GLU A 50 20.33 -16.18 -6.17
C GLU A 50 18.92 -16.77 -6.00
N HIS A 51 18.37 -16.69 -4.79
CA HIS A 51 17.02 -17.14 -4.49
C HIS A 51 16.01 -16.02 -4.76
N ILE A 52 15.42 -16.04 -5.96
CA ILE A 52 14.35 -15.13 -6.37
C ILE A 52 13.03 -15.90 -6.42
N PHE A 53 12.05 -15.42 -5.65
CA PHE A 53 10.68 -15.88 -5.64
C PHE A 53 9.85 -15.02 -6.60
N ARG A 54 9.00 -15.67 -7.39
CA ARG A 54 8.06 -15.00 -8.31
C ARG A 54 6.63 -15.34 -7.90
N ALA A 55 5.68 -14.55 -8.40
CA ALA A 55 4.27 -14.88 -8.33
C ALA A 55 4.02 -16.31 -8.84
N SER A 56 3.17 -17.06 -8.14
CA SER A 56 2.66 -18.34 -8.68
C SER A 56 1.59 -18.12 -9.76
N ILE A 57 1.15 -16.88 -9.93
CA ILE A 57 0.16 -16.43 -10.90
C ILE A 57 0.94 -15.92 -12.13
N PRO A 58 0.52 -16.25 -13.36
CA PRO A 58 1.19 -15.74 -14.56
C PRO A 58 1.26 -14.22 -14.58
N ASP A 59 2.34 -13.71 -15.17
CA ASP A 59 2.48 -12.27 -15.46
C ASP A 59 1.32 -11.80 -16.34
N VAL A 60 0.88 -10.57 -16.10
CA VAL A 60 -0.16 -9.89 -16.85
C VAL A 60 0.45 -8.89 -17.82
N GLU A 61 -0.24 -8.65 -18.94
CA GLU A 61 0.10 -7.57 -19.85
C GLU A 61 -0.29 -6.23 -19.23
N ILE A 62 0.68 -5.35 -19.05
CA ILE A 62 0.47 -4.01 -18.50
C ILE A 62 0.26 -3.05 -19.69
N PRO A 63 -0.93 -2.43 -19.85
CA PRO A 63 -1.18 -1.46 -20.89
C PRO A 63 -0.24 -0.25 -20.76
N ASN A 64 0.23 0.26 -21.88
CA ASN A 64 0.99 1.51 -21.94
C ASN A 64 0.07 2.73 -21.75
N LYS A 65 -0.49 2.91 -20.55
CA LYS A 65 -1.38 4.01 -20.18
C LYS A 65 -1.08 4.51 -18.78
N ASP A 66 -1.19 5.81 -18.56
CA ASP A 66 -1.19 6.37 -17.22
C ASP A 66 -2.45 5.98 -16.44
N VAL A 67 -2.40 6.16 -15.11
CA VAL A 67 -3.45 5.72 -14.19
C VAL A 67 -4.81 6.36 -14.50
N PHE A 68 -4.85 7.64 -14.91
CA PHE A 68 -6.10 8.31 -15.23
C PHE A 68 -6.72 7.74 -16.50
N ASN A 69 -5.98 7.67 -17.60
CA ASN A 69 -6.49 7.17 -18.87
C ASN A 69 -6.87 5.69 -18.79
N LEU A 70 -6.16 4.92 -17.96
CA LEU A 70 -6.51 3.54 -17.66
C LEU A 70 -7.89 3.45 -16.99
N LEU A 71 -8.14 4.21 -15.92
CA LEU A 71 -9.43 4.28 -15.23
C LEU A 71 -10.55 4.86 -16.11
N TYR A 72 -10.28 5.99 -16.77
CA TYR A 72 -11.21 6.71 -17.63
C TYR A 72 -11.71 5.85 -18.79
N SER A 73 -10.82 5.07 -19.42
CA SER A 73 -11.23 4.18 -20.52
C SER A 73 -12.16 3.05 -20.05
N ARG A 74 -11.93 2.49 -18.86
CA ARG A 74 -12.80 1.45 -18.28
C ARG A 74 -14.12 2.00 -17.78
N SER A 75 -14.13 3.21 -17.21
CA SER A 75 -15.34 3.78 -16.62
C SER A 75 -16.48 3.98 -17.62
N ARG A 76 -16.18 4.06 -18.91
CA ARG A 76 -17.17 4.18 -19.99
C ARG A 76 -18.13 2.99 -20.06
N SER A 77 -17.71 1.81 -19.60
CA SER A 77 -18.56 0.60 -19.59
C SER A 77 -19.65 0.63 -18.52
N TRP A 78 -19.55 1.53 -17.54
CA TRP A 78 -20.45 1.59 -16.38
C TRP A 78 -20.76 3.03 -15.94
N GLY A 79 -20.81 3.95 -16.90
CA GLY A 79 -20.94 5.39 -16.66
C GLY A 79 -22.10 5.80 -15.73
N ASP A 80 -23.25 5.11 -15.82
CA ASP A 80 -24.44 5.44 -15.02
C ASP A 80 -24.48 4.75 -13.65
N LYS A 81 -23.54 3.85 -13.35
CA LYS A 81 -23.44 3.23 -12.02
C LYS A 81 -22.88 4.25 -11.01
N ASP A 82 -23.30 4.12 -9.75
CA ASP A 82 -22.73 4.91 -8.66
C ASP A 82 -21.25 4.55 -8.48
N ALA A 83 -20.35 5.52 -8.54
CA ALA A 83 -18.92 5.32 -8.30
C ALA A 83 -18.58 5.51 -6.81
N ILE A 84 -19.11 6.56 -6.21
CA ILE A 84 -18.87 6.91 -4.81
C ILE A 84 -20.07 7.63 -4.19
N GLU A 85 -20.34 7.33 -2.92
CA GLU A 85 -21.39 7.94 -2.11
C GLU A 85 -20.89 8.21 -0.68
N CYS A 86 -21.27 9.35 -0.11
CA CYS A 86 -21.02 9.64 1.30
C CYS A 86 -22.02 8.89 2.18
N GLY A 87 -21.53 7.96 3.02
CA GLY A 87 -22.38 7.15 3.90
C GLY A 87 -23.06 7.93 5.04
N LEU A 88 -22.77 9.23 5.19
CA LEU A 88 -23.42 10.11 6.17
C LEU A 88 -24.44 11.07 5.53
N THR A 89 -24.16 11.57 4.33
CA THR A 89 -24.98 12.62 3.68
C THR A 89 -25.76 12.14 2.46
N GLY A 90 -25.44 10.95 1.93
CA GLY A 90 -26.02 10.42 0.68
C GLY A 90 -25.58 11.16 -0.59
N ARG A 91 -24.72 12.19 -0.50
CA ARG A 91 -24.12 12.83 -1.67
C ARG A 91 -23.33 11.80 -2.46
N LYS A 92 -23.54 11.73 -3.77
CA LYS A 92 -22.97 10.70 -4.61
C LYS A 92 -22.64 11.20 -6.01
N TYR A 93 -21.75 10.46 -6.67
CA TYR A 93 -21.39 10.64 -8.06
C TYR A 93 -21.48 9.30 -8.78
N THR A 94 -22.15 9.29 -9.92
CA THR A 94 -21.99 8.22 -10.90
C THR A 94 -20.58 8.24 -11.50
N TYR A 95 -20.18 7.18 -12.21
CA TYR A 95 -18.88 7.16 -12.89
C TYR A 95 -18.73 8.28 -13.93
N ASN A 96 -19.78 8.58 -14.69
CA ASN A 96 -19.78 9.72 -15.62
C ASN A 96 -19.60 11.03 -14.87
N GLU A 97 -20.35 11.25 -13.78
CA GLU A 97 -20.26 12.50 -13.01
C GLU A 97 -18.91 12.66 -12.33
N LEU A 98 -18.32 11.59 -11.80
CA LEU A 98 -17.00 11.59 -11.18
C LEU A 98 -15.91 11.91 -12.22
N MET A 99 -15.96 11.29 -13.39
CA MET A 99 -14.97 11.55 -14.45
C MET A 99 -15.12 12.96 -15.03
N ASP A 100 -16.35 13.43 -15.27
CA ASP A 100 -16.58 14.80 -15.71
C ASP A 100 -16.10 15.81 -14.66
N ALA A 101 -16.42 15.59 -13.38
CA ALA A 101 -15.94 16.45 -12.30
C ALA A 101 -14.41 16.46 -12.21
N SER A 102 -13.76 15.32 -12.47
CA SER A 102 -12.29 15.22 -12.53
C SER A 102 -11.74 16.06 -13.68
N LEU A 103 -12.37 16.01 -14.86
CA LEU A 103 -11.95 16.81 -16.02
C LEU A 103 -12.27 18.31 -15.85
N ARG A 104 -13.35 18.68 -15.15
CA ARG A 104 -13.62 20.07 -14.72
C ARG A 104 -12.54 20.56 -13.76
N TRP A 105 -12.19 19.74 -12.77
CA TRP A 105 -11.13 20.04 -11.84
C TRP A 105 -9.81 20.27 -12.59
N GLY A 106 -9.42 19.37 -13.49
CA GLY A 106 -8.22 19.53 -14.32
C GLY A 106 -8.23 20.81 -15.17
N ALA A 107 -9.38 21.18 -15.75
CA ALA A 107 -9.52 22.41 -16.53
C ALA A 107 -9.36 23.67 -15.66
N ALA A 108 -9.91 23.67 -14.45
CA ALA A 108 -9.74 24.76 -13.50
C ALA A 108 -8.31 24.82 -12.96
N LEU A 109 -7.71 23.67 -12.65
CA LEU A 109 -6.35 23.57 -12.16
C LEU A 109 -5.36 24.15 -13.17
N LYS A 110 -5.52 23.92 -14.48
CA LYS A 110 -4.70 24.56 -15.52
C LYS A 110 -4.75 26.09 -15.49
N LYS A 111 -5.85 26.69 -15.00
CA LYS A 111 -5.97 28.15 -14.85
C LYS A 111 -5.34 28.64 -13.56
N ILE A 112 -5.50 27.88 -12.48
CA ILE A 112 -4.97 28.21 -11.14
C ILE A 112 -3.46 28.01 -11.11
N LEU A 113 -2.99 26.93 -11.73
CA LEU A 113 -1.62 26.46 -11.74
C LEU A 113 -1.18 26.08 -13.16
N PRO A 114 -0.82 27.06 -14.02
CA PRO A 114 -0.43 26.80 -15.41
C PRO A 114 0.78 25.87 -15.57
N GLY A 115 1.66 25.83 -14.56
CA GLY A 115 2.83 24.94 -14.51
C GLY A 115 2.52 23.51 -14.06
N LEU A 116 1.31 23.26 -13.55
CA LEU A 116 0.83 21.93 -13.16
C LEU A 116 1.74 21.20 -12.15
N GLY A 117 2.33 21.89 -11.18
CA GLY A 117 3.12 21.23 -10.13
C GLY A 117 2.27 20.59 -9.04
N THR A 118 2.67 20.74 -7.78
CA THR A 118 2.13 19.92 -6.69
C THR A 118 0.86 20.53 -6.07
N VAL A 119 -0.23 19.77 -6.12
CA VAL A 119 -1.50 20.03 -5.42
C VAL A 119 -1.50 19.28 -4.10
N ALA A 120 -1.61 19.99 -2.97
CA ALA A 120 -1.84 19.39 -1.68
C ALA A 120 -3.34 19.16 -1.43
N VAL A 121 -3.71 18.00 -0.89
CA VAL A 121 -5.10 17.69 -0.50
C VAL A 121 -5.15 17.29 0.97
N MET A 122 -5.90 18.05 1.77
CA MET A 122 -6.11 17.80 3.21
C MET A 122 -7.60 17.73 3.53
N SER A 123 -8.16 16.52 3.53
CA SER A 123 -9.58 16.30 3.81
C SER A 123 -9.78 14.92 4.43
N PRO A 124 -10.77 14.73 5.32
CA PRO A 124 -11.31 13.41 5.63
C PRO A 124 -11.80 12.69 4.36
N ASN A 125 -12.14 11.40 4.48
CA ASN A 125 -12.70 10.66 3.34
C ASN A 125 -14.02 11.31 2.88
N CYS A 126 -14.07 11.75 1.63
CA CYS A 126 -15.24 12.35 1.01
C CYS A 126 -15.37 11.92 -0.46
N PRO A 127 -16.57 12.06 -1.06
CA PRO A 127 -16.79 11.77 -2.48
C PRO A 127 -15.92 12.58 -3.44
N GLU A 128 -15.56 13.81 -3.06
CA GLU A 128 -14.74 14.72 -3.86
C GLU A 128 -13.25 14.34 -3.87
N TYR A 129 -12.79 13.54 -2.90
CA TYR A 129 -11.39 13.14 -2.80
C TYR A 129 -10.86 12.49 -4.10
N PRO A 130 -11.45 11.40 -4.64
CA PRO A 130 -11.00 10.83 -5.92
C PRO A 130 -11.07 11.81 -7.09
N ILE A 131 -12.02 12.73 -7.10
CA ILE A 131 -12.17 13.73 -8.17
C ILE A 131 -10.93 14.63 -8.23
N LEU A 132 -10.45 15.09 -7.06
CA LEU A 132 -9.25 15.90 -6.95
C LEU A 132 -8.00 15.13 -7.35
N LEU A 133 -7.89 13.87 -6.92
CA LEU A 133 -6.76 13.01 -7.27
C LEU A 133 -6.68 12.81 -8.79
N LEU A 134 -7.77 12.32 -9.38
CA LEU A 134 -7.85 11.94 -10.79
C LEU A 134 -7.74 13.15 -11.70
N GLY A 135 -8.45 14.24 -11.40
CA GLY A 135 -8.41 15.44 -12.23
C GLY A 135 -7.05 16.14 -12.23
N THR A 136 -6.29 16.05 -11.13
CA THR A 136 -4.93 16.58 -11.07
C THR A 136 -3.99 15.78 -11.96
N VAL A 137 -3.96 14.45 -11.81
CA VAL A 137 -3.04 13.60 -12.60
C VAL A 137 -3.46 13.51 -14.08
N ALA A 138 -4.75 13.67 -14.38
CA ALA A 138 -5.27 13.74 -15.76
C ALA A 138 -4.64 14.87 -16.58
N VAL A 139 -4.27 15.97 -15.93
CA VAL A 139 -3.62 17.11 -16.58
C VAL A 139 -2.10 17.09 -16.47
N GLY A 140 -1.52 16.06 -15.86
CA GLY A 140 -0.07 15.94 -15.64
C GLY A 140 0.42 16.57 -14.34
N GLY A 141 -0.50 16.95 -13.43
CA GLY A 141 -0.15 17.46 -12.12
C GLY A 141 0.24 16.39 -11.12
N THR A 142 0.90 16.80 -10.04
CA THR A 142 1.28 15.92 -8.92
C THR A 142 0.38 16.17 -7.71
N VAL A 143 0.02 15.12 -6.98
CA VAL A 143 -0.77 15.24 -5.75
C VAL A 143 0.03 14.82 -4.52
N THR A 144 0.07 15.65 -3.49
CA THR A 144 0.45 15.21 -2.13
C THR A 144 -0.78 15.16 -1.23
N THR A 145 -0.92 14.09 -0.46
CA THR A 145 -2.04 13.89 0.44
C THR A 145 -1.60 14.10 1.89
N ILE A 146 -2.34 14.94 2.62
CA ILE A 146 -2.01 15.33 4.00
C ILE A 146 -3.04 14.73 4.94
N SER A 147 -2.58 14.14 6.05
CA SER A 147 -3.46 13.62 7.08
C SER A 147 -4.26 14.74 7.75
N PRO A 148 -5.59 14.65 7.84
CA PRO A 148 -6.44 15.54 8.64
C PRO A 148 -6.08 15.59 10.12
N SER A 149 -5.36 14.60 10.63
CA SER A 149 -4.96 14.51 12.03
C SER A 149 -3.64 15.22 12.34
N TYR A 150 -2.96 15.77 11.32
CA TYR A 150 -1.71 16.50 11.52
C TYR A 150 -1.91 17.81 12.26
N VAL A 151 -0.91 18.18 13.05
CA VAL A 151 -0.85 19.51 13.66
C VAL A 151 -0.22 20.52 12.69
N LYS A 152 -0.39 21.81 13.00
CA LYS A 152 0.06 22.94 12.17
C LYS A 152 1.49 22.81 11.65
N ALA A 153 2.43 22.43 12.53
CA ALA A 153 3.84 22.28 12.18
C ALA A 153 4.11 21.11 11.21
N GLU A 154 3.32 20.04 11.30
CA GLU A 154 3.43 18.89 10.39
C GLU A 154 2.87 19.23 9.01
N VAL A 155 1.73 19.93 8.96
CA VAL A 155 1.15 20.45 7.71
C VAL A 155 2.13 21.39 7.02
N ALA A 156 2.66 22.39 7.75
CA ALA A 156 3.65 23.32 7.23
C ALA A 156 4.86 22.59 6.62
N ARG A 157 5.46 21.67 7.38
CA ARG A 157 6.62 20.91 6.91
C ARG A 157 6.32 20.09 5.65
N GLN A 158 5.15 19.46 5.55
CA GLN A 158 4.80 18.69 4.35
C GLN A 158 4.54 19.60 3.14
N LEU A 159 3.87 20.75 3.32
CA LEU A 159 3.65 21.72 2.25
C LEU A 159 4.96 22.27 1.69
N GLU A 160 5.94 22.53 2.55
CA GLU A 160 7.28 22.93 2.14
C GLU A 160 8.03 21.78 1.46
N ASN A 161 8.05 20.58 2.06
CA ASN A 161 8.82 19.45 1.53
C ASN A 161 8.29 18.90 0.20
N ALA A 162 6.97 18.94 -0.01
CA ALA A 162 6.33 18.53 -1.26
C ALA A 162 6.36 19.63 -2.34
N ASP A 163 6.90 20.81 -2.00
CA ASP A 163 6.79 22.04 -2.78
C ASP A 163 5.36 22.29 -3.28
N ALA A 164 4.39 22.23 -2.35
CA ALA A 164 2.99 22.42 -2.69
C ALA A 164 2.76 23.86 -3.21
N GLU A 165 2.07 23.97 -4.34
CA GLU A 165 1.78 25.25 -5.03
C GLU A 165 0.32 25.67 -4.87
N VAL A 166 -0.57 24.75 -4.49
CA VAL A 166 -1.96 25.01 -4.11
C VAL A 166 -2.39 23.96 -3.09
N ILE A 167 -3.27 24.31 -2.17
CA ILE A 167 -3.89 23.35 -1.26
C ILE A 167 -5.41 23.36 -1.38
N VAL A 168 -5.98 22.17 -1.50
CA VAL A 168 -7.41 21.92 -1.33
C VAL A 168 -7.65 21.34 0.06
N VAL A 169 -8.50 21.98 0.86
CA VAL A 169 -8.73 21.63 2.27
C VAL A 169 -10.21 21.47 2.58
N ASP A 170 -10.56 20.53 3.45
CA ASP A 170 -11.89 20.48 4.06
C ASP A 170 -12.20 21.76 4.85
N ALA A 171 -13.42 22.30 4.76
CA ALA A 171 -13.81 23.52 5.45
C ALA A 171 -13.53 23.49 6.96
N SER A 172 -13.64 22.32 7.62
CA SER A 172 -13.37 22.18 9.05
C SER A 172 -11.89 22.31 9.43
N LEU A 173 -10.98 22.23 8.46
CA LEU A 173 -9.52 22.26 8.64
C LEU A 173 -8.89 23.55 8.07
N GLU A 174 -9.69 24.46 7.52
CA GLU A 174 -9.21 25.66 6.85
C GLU A 174 -8.30 26.52 7.75
N SER A 175 -8.73 26.81 8.99
CA SER A 175 -7.95 27.62 9.94
C SER A 175 -6.59 26.99 10.28
N LEU A 176 -6.50 25.67 10.31
CA LEU A 176 -5.25 24.95 10.56
C LEU A 176 -4.27 25.17 9.41
N VAL A 177 -4.75 25.10 8.16
CA VAL A 177 -3.95 25.33 6.96
C VAL A 177 -3.52 26.78 6.84
N ILE A 178 -4.41 27.74 7.12
CA ILE A 178 -4.05 29.17 7.16
C ILE A 178 -2.89 29.39 8.13
N GLY A 179 -3.00 28.87 9.36
CA GLY A 179 -1.93 28.98 10.34
C GLY A 179 -0.62 28.29 9.91
N ALA A 180 -0.70 27.19 9.15
CA ALA A 180 0.48 26.51 8.61
C ALA A 180 1.17 27.36 7.53
N CYS A 181 0.40 27.98 6.62
CA CYS A 181 0.91 28.90 5.61
C CYS A 181 1.55 30.16 6.24
N GLU A 182 0.92 30.73 7.27
CA GLU A 182 1.48 31.83 8.06
C GLU A 182 2.82 31.46 8.71
N GLN A 183 2.90 30.26 9.30
CA GLN A 183 4.13 29.76 9.90
C GLN A 183 5.26 29.59 8.87
N LEU A 184 4.94 29.14 7.66
CA LEU A 184 5.91 29.04 6.55
C LEU A 184 6.26 30.38 5.92
N GLN A 185 5.50 31.44 6.21
CA GLN A 185 5.55 32.70 5.46
C GLN A 185 5.37 32.48 3.93
N LYS A 186 4.61 31.44 3.56
CA LYS A 186 4.33 31.07 2.16
C LYS A 186 2.93 31.53 1.79
N SER A 187 2.82 32.36 0.75
CA SER A 187 1.52 32.65 0.13
C SER A 187 1.14 31.46 -0.75
N LEU A 188 0.16 30.69 -0.30
CA LEU A 188 -0.32 29.49 -0.97
C LEU A 188 -1.81 29.68 -1.27
N PRO A 189 -2.29 29.54 -2.52
CA PRO A 189 -3.73 29.50 -2.81
C PRO A 189 -4.40 28.38 -2.01
N ILE A 190 -5.43 28.74 -1.22
CA ILE A 190 -6.25 27.83 -0.45
C ILE A 190 -7.61 27.71 -1.13
N LEU A 191 -8.02 26.48 -1.42
CA LEU A 191 -9.30 26.12 -2.00
C LEU A 191 -10.05 25.23 -1.01
N VAL A 192 -11.35 25.43 -0.85
CA VAL A 192 -12.11 24.79 0.23
C VAL A 192 -13.15 23.81 -0.32
N LEU A 193 -13.23 22.64 0.31
CA LEU A 193 -14.35 21.72 0.17
C LEU A 193 -15.43 22.11 1.18
N GLY A 194 -16.42 22.88 0.72
CA GLY A 194 -17.53 23.38 1.55
C GLY A 194 -17.47 24.89 1.80
N THR A 195 -18.21 25.34 2.81
CA THR A 195 -18.32 26.76 3.13
C THR A 195 -17.05 27.26 3.81
N SER A 196 -16.31 28.16 3.16
CA SER A 196 -15.14 28.79 3.74
C SER A 196 -15.49 29.75 4.88
N SER A 197 -14.70 29.69 5.94
CA SER A 197 -14.70 30.62 7.07
C SER A 197 -13.87 31.89 6.82
N ALA A 198 -12.95 31.85 5.85
CA ALA A 198 -12.03 32.94 5.52
C ALA A 198 -12.28 33.58 4.14
N GLY A 199 -13.35 33.19 3.44
CA GLY A 199 -13.70 33.70 2.12
C GLY A 199 -12.89 33.09 0.96
N ASN A 200 -12.21 31.96 1.19
CA ASN A 200 -11.53 31.20 0.15
C ASN A 200 -12.53 30.53 -0.81
N PRO A 201 -12.17 30.31 -2.09
CA PRO A 201 -13.08 29.71 -3.07
C PRO A 201 -13.56 28.31 -2.67
N ASN A 202 -14.87 28.10 -2.70
CA ASN A 202 -15.49 26.78 -2.55
C ASN A 202 -15.44 26.04 -3.89
N ILE A 203 -14.70 24.93 -3.95
CA ILE A 203 -14.56 24.18 -5.21
C ILE A 203 -15.72 23.21 -5.48
N ILE A 204 -16.58 22.89 -4.51
CA ILE A 204 -17.71 21.97 -4.74
C ILE A 204 -18.65 22.52 -5.83
N GLU A 205 -18.84 23.84 -5.87
CA GLU A 205 -19.64 24.52 -6.90
C GLU A 205 -19.02 24.32 -8.29
N LEU A 206 -17.71 24.45 -8.41
CA LEU A 206 -16.97 24.18 -9.65
C LEU A 206 -17.08 22.72 -10.09
N LEU A 207 -16.94 21.76 -9.17
CA LEU A 207 -16.98 20.33 -9.51
C LEU A 207 -18.36 19.90 -10.04
N THR A 208 -19.41 20.57 -9.55
CA THR A 208 -20.81 20.26 -9.88
C THR A 208 -21.41 21.12 -10.99
N ASP A 209 -20.73 22.18 -11.42
CA ASP A 209 -21.15 23.04 -12.53
C ASP A 209 -21.02 22.34 -13.89
N LYS A 210 -22.15 21.83 -14.41
CA LYS A 210 -22.21 21.16 -15.71
C LYS A 210 -21.90 22.06 -16.90
N SER A 211 -21.89 23.40 -16.72
CA SER A 211 -21.50 24.35 -17.76
C SER A 211 -19.99 24.65 -17.77
N ALA A 212 -19.27 24.29 -16.70
CA ALA A 212 -17.84 24.47 -16.63
C ALA A 212 -17.12 23.60 -17.67
N PRO A 213 -16.04 24.11 -18.30
CA PRO A 213 -15.33 23.40 -19.35
C PRO A 213 -14.67 22.13 -18.80
N LEU A 214 -14.69 21.08 -19.61
CA LEU A 214 -13.93 19.85 -19.39
C LEU A 214 -12.59 19.97 -20.12
N VAL A 215 -11.52 19.50 -19.48
CA VAL A 215 -10.26 19.28 -20.20
C VAL A 215 -10.37 17.99 -21.02
N GLU A 216 -9.79 17.96 -22.21
CA GLU A 216 -9.63 16.72 -22.95
C GLU A 216 -8.57 15.84 -22.26
N PRO A 217 -8.88 14.56 -21.97
CA PRO A 217 -7.89 13.59 -21.50
C PRO A 217 -6.68 13.53 -22.44
N LYS A 218 -5.48 13.60 -21.88
CA LYS A 218 -4.23 13.37 -22.61
C LYS A 218 -3.42 12.30 -21.91
N GLU A 219 -2.69 11.50 -22.67
CA GLU A 219 -1.72 10.57 -22.10
C GLU A 219 -0.55 11.34 -21.49
N ASN A 220 -0.19 10.98 -20.27
CA ASN A 220 0.96 11.51 -19.57
C ASN A 220 2.13 10.52 -19.63
N PRO A 221 3.39 10.98 -19.60
CA PRO A 221 4.55 10.10 -19.49
C PRO A 221 4.42 9.17 -18.29
N LEU A 222 4.68 7.87 -18.47
CA LEU A 222 4.50 6.87 -17.41
C LEU A 222 5.45 7.07 -16.22
N ASP A 223 6.60 7.70 -16.45
CA ASP A 223 7.58 8.07 -15.43
C ASP A 223 7.27 9.40 -14.73
N SER A 224 6.27 10.15 -15.19
CA SER A 224 5.80 11.36 -14.50
C SER A 224 5.24 11.01 -13.12
N ILE A 225 5.58 11.83 -12.12
CA ILE A 225 5.11 11.63 -10.74
C ILE A 225 3.64 12.07 -10.64
N GLY A 226 2.78 11.12 -10.30
CA GLY A 226 1.37 11.40 -10.04
C GLY A 226 1.10 11.72 -8.58
N PHE A 227 1.80 11.04 -7.67
CA PHE A 227 1.51 11.11 -6.24
C PHE A 227 2.76 11.18 -5.37
N ILE A 228 2.68 11.96 -4.30
CA ILE A 228 3.67 12.07 -3.22
C ILE A 228 2.98 11.87 -1.87
N PRO A 229 2.52 10.65 -1.54
CA PRO A 229 2.12 10.31 -0.17
C PRO A 229 3.34 10.32 0.75
N TYR A 230 3.10 10.54 2.05
CA TYR A 230 4.17 10.57 3.05
C TYR A 230 4.18 9.29 3.88
N SER A 231 5.38 8.75 4.06
CA SER A 231 5.66 7.57 4.89
C SER A 231 6.60 7.99 6.01
N SER A 232 6.42 7.45 7.22
CA SER A 232 7.40 7.62 8.31
C SER A 232 8.74 6.95 7.99
N GLY A 233 8.76 6.01 7.04
CA GLY A 233 9.94 5.21 6.68
C GLY A 233 10.48 4.40 7.86
N THR A 234 11.70 3.86 7.70
CA THR A 234 12.40 3.07 8.73
C THR A 234 13.15 3.92 9.75
N THR A 235 13.34 5.22 9.48
CA THR A 235 14.04 6.17 10.37
C THR A 235 13.61 7.63 10.10
N GLY A 236 13.41 8.42 11.16
CA GLY A 236 13.34 9.89 11.10
C GLY A 236 11.97 10.50 10.81
N LEU A 237 11.99 11.74 10.28
CA LEU A 237 10.79 12.49 9.89
C LEU A 237 10.12 11.86 8.66
N PRO A 238 8.79 12.00 8.49
CA PRO A 238 8.07 11.57 7.29
C PRO A 238 8.68 12.12 6.00
N LYS A 239 8.82 11.27 4.99
CA LYS A 239 9.39 11.57 3.67
C LYS A 239 8.33 11.38 2.59
N GLY A 240 8.34 12.25 1.59
CA GLY A 240 7.51 12.10 0.40
C GLY A 240 8.01 10.93 -0.47
N VAL A 241 7.11 10.02 -0.78
CA VAL A 241 7.37 8.89 -1.69
C VAL A 241 6.89 9.27 -3.07
N ALA A 242 7.80 9.47 -4.02
CA ALA A 242 7.43 9.84 -5.38
C ALA A 242 6.96 8.60 -6.17
N ILE A 243 5.68 8.54 -6.50
CA ILE A 243 5.06 7.42 -7.21
C ILE A 243 4.67 7.88 -8.62
N SER A 244 5.21 7.18 -9.63
CA SER A 244 4.92 7.49 -11.02
C SER A 244 3.53 7.01 -11.45
N GLN A 245 2.94 7.66 -12.45
CA GLN A 245 1.63 7.25 -12.96
C GLN A 245 1.65 5.82 -13.54
N GLY A 246 2.76 5.43 -14.16
CA GLY A 246 2.97 4.08 -14.68
C GLY A 246 3.04 3.02 -13.59
N ALA A 247 3.67 3.32 -12.45
CA ALA A 247 3.73 2.43 -11.29
C ALA A 247 2.32 2.12 -10.73
N LEU A 248 1.49 3.16 -10.56
CA LEU A 248 0.09 2.95 -10.15
C LEU A 248 -0.69 2.13 -11.18
N ALA A 249 -0.56 2.47 -12.47
CA ALA A 249 -1.26 1.76 -13.54
C ALA A 249 -0.86 0.27 -13.60
N ALA A 250 0.44 -0.03 -13.51
CA ALA A 250 0.96 -1.40 -13.44
C ALA A 250 0.39 -2.15 -12.23
N ASN A 251 0.42 -1.53 -11.05
CA ASN A 251 -0.08 -2.14 -9.84
C ASN A 251 -1.59 -2.40 -9.89
N LEU A 252 -2.39 -1.48 -10.45
CA LEU A 252 -3.83 -1.68 -10.68
C LEU A 252 -4.09 -2.96 -11.48
N VAL A 253 -3.38 -3.14 -12.59
CA VAL A 253 -3.58 -4.29 -13.49
C VAL A 253 -3.12 -5.59 -12.83
N CYS A 254 -1.98 -5.56 -12.13
CA CYS A 254 -1.46 -6.73 -11.43
C CYS A 254 -2.41 -7.18 -10.31
N PHE A 255 -2.93 -6.25 -9.51
CA PHE A 255 -3.84 -6.60 -8.42
C PHE A 255 -5.20 -7.04 -8.90
N THR A 256 -5.76 -6.39 -9.91
CA THR A 256 -7.15 -6.67 -10.34
C THR A 256 -7.28 -7.94 -11.19
N ASN A 257 -6.22 -8.75 -11.24
CA ASN A 257 -6.27 -10.12 -11.70
C ASN A 257 -7.28 -10.92 -10.85
N PRO A 258 -8.21 -11.68 -11.43
CA PRO A 258 -9.25 -12.41 -10.68
C PRO A 258 -8.74 -13.46 -9.68
N ILE A 259 -7.49 -13.91 -9.79
CA ILE A 259 -6.86 -14.83 -8.81
C ILE A 259 -6.41 -14.05 -7.56
N VAL A 260 -6.12 -12.75 -7.73
CA VAL A 260 -5.64 -11.85 -6.67
C VAL A 260 -6.81 -11.11 -6.02
N TRP A 261 -7.73 -10.56 -6.80
CA TRP A 261 -8.77 -9.66 -6.32
C TRP A 261 -10.17 -10.23 -6.53
N PRO A 262 -11.00 -10.33 -5.47
CA PRO A 262 -12.30 -10.99 -5.52
C PRO A 262 -13.41 -10.09 -6.09
N LEU A 263 -13.16 -8.79 -6.25
CA LEU A 263 -14.14 -7.84 -6.76
C LEU A 263 -14.44 -8.14 -8.23
N LYS A 264 -15.73 -8.33 -8.54
CA LYS A 264 -16.16 -8.63 -9.90
C LYS A 264 -16.20 -7.37 -10.74
N ASP A 265 -15.87 -7.51 -12.02
CA ASP A 265 -16.04 -6.43 -12.99
C ASP A 265 -17.53 -6.08 -13.17
N ALA A 266 -17.85 -4.79 -13.08
CA ALA A 266 -19.23 -4.32 -13.11
C ALA A 266 -19.93 -4.46 -14.48
N SER A 267 -19.20 -4.78 -15.55
CA SER A 267 -19.76 -5.10 -16.87
C SER A 267 -20.59 -6.39 -16.85
N GLY A 268 -20.41 -7.24 -15.83
CA GLY A 268 -21.25 -8.41 -15.56
C GLY A 268 -22.64 -8.07 -15.01
N GLY A 269 -23.00 -6.79 -14.86
CA GLY A 269 -24.30 -6.34 -14.36
C GLY A 269 -24.35 -6.13 -12.85
N GLU A 270 -23.74 -7.04 -12.07
CA GLU A 270 -23.54 -6.86 -10.62
C GLU A 270 -22.52 -5.77 -10.33
N GLN A 271 -22.66 -5.07 -9.20
CA GLN A 271 -21.70 -4.06 -8.76
C GLN A 271 -21.34 -4.31 -7.30
N SER A 272 -20.06 -4.56 -7.02
CA SER A 272 -19.54 -4.63 -5.65
C SER A 272 -19.62 -3.26 -4.97
N THR A 273 -19.97 -3.24 -3.69
CA THR A 273 -20.03 -2.08 -2.81
C THR A 273 -19.02 -2.21 -1.66
N VAL A 274 -18.04 -1.31 -1.64
CA VAL A 274 -16.92 -1.28 -0.71
C VAL A 274 -17.09 -0.12 0.26
N ILE A 275 -16.79 -0.31 1.54
CA ILE A 275 -16.72 0.82 2.49
C ILE A 275 -15.33 1.48 2.50
N GLY A 276 -15.29 2.79 2.25
CA GLY A 276 -14.09 3.61 2.30
C GLY A 276 -13.91 4.29 3.66
N VAL A 277 -13.58 3.50 4.69
CA VAL A 277 -13.30 4.02 6.05
C VAL A 277 -11.80 4.19 6.33
N LEU A 278 -10.93 3.41 5.67
CA LEU A 278 -9.50 3.61 5.82
C LEU A 278 -9.09 4.89 5.06
N PRO A 279 -8.09 5.65 5.56
CA PRO A 279 -7.92 7.01 5.10
C PRO A 279 -7.44 7.11 3.64
N PHE A 280 -8.13 7.89 2.82
CA PHE A 280 -7.80 8.12 1.41
C PHE A 280 -6.50 8.90 1.22
N TYR A 281 -6.00 9.59 2.25
CA TYR A 281 -4.68 10.23 2.22
C TYR A 281 -3.52 9.24 2.33
N HIS A 282 -3.77 8.01 2.79
CA HIS A 282 -2.76 6.96 2.93
C HIS A 282 -2.84 6.01 1.73
N ILE A 283 -1.71 5.41 1.31
CA ILE A 283 -1.66 4.64 0.06
C ILE A 283 -2.67 3.48 -0.01
N TYR A 284 -3.01 2.88 1.15
CA TYR A 284 -4.06 1.87 1.24
C TYR A 284 -5.41 2.49 0.78
N GLY A 285 -5.88 3.55 1.44
CA GLY A 285 -7.15 4.17 1.05
C GLY A 285 -7.09 4.75 -0.38
N LEU A 286 -6.00 5.44 -0.71
CA LEU A 286 -5.79 6.06 -2.02
C LEU A 286 -5.85 5.05 -3.17
N HIS A 287 -5.05 3.99 -3.09
CA HIS A 287 -4.85 3.08 -4.22
C HIS A 287 -5.72 1.84 -4.12
N ILE A 288 -5.65 1.13 -2.99
CA ILE A 288 -6.31 -0.17 -2.81
C ILE A 288 -7.82 -0.01 -2.66
N ILE A 289 -8.29 0.99 -1.91
CA ILE A 289 -9.73 1.22 -1.78
C ILE A 289 -10.26 2.03 -2.96
N THR A 290 -9.67 3.19 -3.24
CA THR A 290 -10.25 4.09 -4.23
C THR A 290 -9.94 3.64 -5.66
N MET A 291 -8.68 3.65 -6.10
CA MET A 291 -8.35 3.39 -7.50
C MET A 291 -8.69 1.96 -7.96
N MET A 292 -8.41 0.92 -7.17
CA MET A 292 -8.71 -0.46 -7.55
C MET A 292 -10.22 -0.76 -7.60
N THR A 293 -11.01 -0.19 -6.69
CA THR A 293 -12.47 -0.32 -6.75
C THR A 293 -13.01 0.39 -7.99
N LEU A 294 -12.53 1.61 -8.29
CA LEU A 294 -12.94 2.36 -9.47
C LEU A 294 -12.56 1.65 -10.78
N TYR A 295 -11.39 1.03 -10.82
CA TYR A 295 -10.92 0.26 -11.98
C TYR A 295 -11.79 -0.96 -12.29
N SER A 296 -12.41 -1.53 -11.26
CA SER A 296 -13.27 -2.71 -11.36
C SER A 296 -14.76 -2.36 -11.51
N GLY A 297 -15.11 -1.06 -11.51
CA GLY A 297 -16.50 -0.60 -11.61
C GLY A 297 -17.30 -0.68 -10.31
N GLY A 298 -16.64 -0.90 -9.16
CA GLY A 298 -17.31 -0.97 -7.85
C GLY A 298 -17.84 0.38 -7.34
N LYS A 299 -18.70 0.33 -6.32
CA LYS A 299 -19.23 1.49 -5.61
C LYS A 299 -18.49 1.67 -4.29
N ILE A 300 -18.05 2.88 -3.99
CA ILE A 300 -17.41 3.21 -2.72
C ILE A 300 -18.41 3.94 -1.81
N ILE A 301 -18.61 3.49 -0.58
CA ILE A 301 -19.29 4.27 0.45
C ILE A 301 -18.23 4.95 1.32
N SER A 302 -17.93 6.22 1.06
CA SER A 302 -16.94 6.97 1.84
C SER A 302 -17.47 7.28 3.23
N LEU A 303 -16.66 7.02 4.25
CA LEU A 303 -16.96 7.32 5.65
C LEU A 303 -15.83 8.19 6.23
N PRO A 304 -16.07 9.48 6.53
CA PRO A 304 -15.04 10.40 7.02
C PRO A 304 -14.33 9.94 8.29
N THR A 305 -15.10 9.39 9.23
CA THR A 305 -14.63 8.95 10.54
C THR A 305 -15.33 7.66 10.94
N PHE A 306 -14.57 6.70 11.47
CA PHE A 306 -15.13 5.47 12.00
C PHE A 306 -15.93 5.76 13.29
N THR A 307 -17.21 5.39 13.29
CA THR A 307 -17.99 5.14 14.51
C THR A 307 -18.61 3.75 14.41
N PRO A 308 -18.73 2.99 15.52
CA PRO A 308 -19.40 1.70 15.51
C PRO A 308 -20.79 1.72 14.86
N GLN A 309 -21.57 2.76 15.18
CA GLN A 309 -22.96 2.89 14.75
C GLN A 309 -23.05 3.18 13.25
N ASP A 310 -22.29 4.15 12.74
CA ASP A 310 -22.31 4.48 11.31
C ASP A 310 -21.72 3.34 10.47
N TYR A 311 -20.64 2.71 10.95
CA TYR A 311 -20.00 1.61 10.24
C TYR A 311 -20.95 0.41 10.05
N LEU A 312 -21.62 -0.02 11.12
CA LEU A 312 -22.58 -1.13 11.06
C LEU A 312 -23.84 -0.76 10.27
N ARG A 313 -24.33 0.48 10.40
CA ARG A 313 -25.44 0.98 9.58
C ARG A 313 -25.08 0.89 8.09
N ILE A 314 -23.92 1.41 7.71
CA ILE A 314 -23.49 1.44 6.30
C ILE A 314 -23.37 0.04 5.73
N ILE A 315 -22.77 -0.91 6.47
CA ILE A 315 -22.68 -2.31 6.02
C ILE A 315 -24.07 -2.85 5.66
N LYS A 316 -25.04 -2.63 6.54
CA LYS A 316 -26.41 -3.14 6.38
C LYS A 316 -27.18 -2.41 5.28
N ASP A 317 -27.22 -1.08 5.31
CA ASP A 317 -28.07 -0.26 4.45
C ASP A 317 -27.59 -0.28 3.00
N HIS A 318 -26.27 -0.31 2.79
CA HIS A 318 -25.67 -0.38 1.45
C HIS A 318 -25.33 -1.80 1.00
N LYS A 319 -25.60 -2.83 1.83
CA LYS A 319 -25.27 -4.24 1.55
C LYS A 319 -23.82 -4.41 1.11
N VAL A 320 -22.90 -3.88 1.91
CA VAL A 320 -21.46 -3.88 1.61
C VAL A 320 -20.97 -5.31 1.38
N ASP A 321 -20.26 -5.53 0.27
CA ASP A 321 -19.79 -6.86 -0.14
C ASP A 321 -18.30 -7.07 0.19
N VAL A 322 -17.52 -5.99 0.21
CA VAL A 322 -16.09 -6.03 0.53
C VAL A 322 -15.75 -5.10 1.69
N LEU A 323 -15.08 -5.67 2.70
CA LEU A 323 -14.56 -4.89 3.82
C LEU A 323 -13.03 -4.77 3.74
N HIS A 324 -12.55 -3.53 3.67
CA HIS A 324 -11.15 -3.20 3.91
C HIS A 324 -10.90 -2.91 5.37
N LEU A 325 -10.01 -3.68 5.98
CA LEU A 325 -9.80 -3.72 7.42
C LEU A 325 -8.33 -3.49 7.78
N VAL A 326 -8.17 -2.99 9.00
CA VAL A 326 -6.94 -3.06 9.79
C VAL A 326 -7.25 -3.80 11.09
N PRO A 327 -6.24 -4.35 11.82
CA PRO A 327 -6.50 -5.18 13.00
C PRO A 327 -7.44 -4.56 14.06
N PRO A 328 -7.41 -3.24 14.34
CA PRO A 328 -8.41 -2.63 15.23
C PRO A 328 -9.86 -2.79 14.77
N ILE A 329 -10.16 -2.61 13.48
CA ILE A 329 -11.52 -2.75 12.93
C ILE A 329 -11.92 -4.22 12.87
N LEU A 330 -10.98 -5.12 12.53
CA LEU A 330 -11.23 -6.57 12.62
C LEU A 330 -11.60 -6.98 14.05
N ASN A 331 -10.85 -6.52 15.05
CA ASN A 331 -11.15 -6.79 16.46
C ASN A 331 -12.51 -6.22 16.87
N PHE A 332 -12.87 -5.03 16.41
CA PHE A 332 -14.21 -4.48 16.60
C PHE A 332 -15.29 -5.44 16.05
N LEU A 333 -15.15 -5.90 14.81
CA LEU A 333 -16.10 -6.83 14.19
C LEU A 333 -16.20 -8.17 14.95
N VAL A 334 -15.08 -8.66 15.50
CA VAL A 334 -15.04 -9.89 16.27
C VAL A 334 -15.69 -9.74 17.64
N TYR A 335 -15.39 -8.67 18.38
CA TYR A 335 -15.69 -8.61 19.81
C TYR A 335 -16.85 -7.68 20.19
N HIS A 336 -17.23 -6.73 19.33
CA HIS A 336 -18.28 -5.77 19.69
C HIS A 336 -19.66 -6.44 19.67
N PRO A 337 -20.49 -6.27 20.73
CA PRO A 337 -21.75 -7.00 20.89
C PRO A 337 -22.80 -6.65 19.83
N SER A 338 -22.74 -5.44 19.27
CA SER A 338 -23.65 -5.04 18.17
C SER A 338 -23.32 -5.68 16.83
N VAL A 339 -22.18 -6.38 16.69
CA VAL A 339 -21.80 -7.06 15.45
C VAL A 339 -22.38 -8.46 15.45
N THR A 340 -23.51 -8.62 14.75
CA THR A 340 -24.21 -9.89 14.57
C THR A 340 -23.95 -10.49 13.19
N PRO A 341 -24.13 -11.82 13.01
CA PRO A 341 -24.04 -12.45 11.69
C PRO A 341 -24.97 -11.81 10.65
N ASP A 342 -26.17 -11.37 11.06
CA ASP A 342 -27.13 -10.72 10.17
C ASP A 342 -26.56 -9.45 9.51
N ILE A 343 -25.75 -8.66 10.23
CA ILE A 343 -25.09 -7.47 9.68
C ILE A 343 -24.07 -7.85 8.61
N LEU A 344 -23.41 -8.99 8.76
CA LEU A 344 -22.34 -9.44 7.87
C LEU A 344 -22.83 -10.29 6.69
N THR A 345 -24.14 -10.53 6.56
CA THR A 345 -24.71 -11.42 5.54
C THR A 345 -24.36 -11.02 4.10
N SER A 346 -24.23 -9.74 3.80
CA SER A 346 -23.85 -9.24 2.47
C SER A 346 -22.36 -9.37 2.16
N VAL A 347 -21.52 -9.55 3.19
CA VAL A 347 -20.06 -9.52 3.05
C VAL A 347 -19.59 -10.82 2.40
N ASN A 348 -19.00 -10.69 1.21
CA ASN A 348 -18.46 -11.81 0.43
C ASN A 348 -16.95 -11.93 0.58
N SER A 349 -16.26 -10.81 0.78
CA SER A 349 -14.81 -10.82 0.95
C SER A 349 -14.36 -9.76 1.94
N ILE A 350 -13.23 -10.03 2.59
CA ILE A 350 -12.54 -9.06 3.42
C ILE A 350 -11.07 -9.04 3.06
N PHE A 351 -10.48 -7.85 3.19
CA PHE A 351 -9.06 -7.65 3.06
C PHE A 351 -8.53 -6.99 4.34
N CYS A 352 -7.63 -7.65 5.07
CA CYS A 352 -7.01 -7.11 6.27
C CYS A 352 -5.50 -6.94 6.08
N GLY A 353 -4.98 -5.74 6.36
CA GLY A 353 -3.57 -5.42 6.14
C GLY A 353 -3.03 -4.33 7.03
N ALA A 354 -1.94 -3.71 6.59
CA ALA A 354 -1.16 -2.67 7.29
C ALA A 354 -0.41 -3.10 8.56
N ALA A 355 -0.87 -4.15 9.25
CA ALA A 355 -0.20 -4.74 10.40
C ALA A 355 -0.47 -6.25 10.47
N PRO A 356 0.37 -7.03 11.17
CA PRO A 356 0.16 -8.47 11.31
C PRO A 356 -1.24 -8.80 11.85
N VAL A 357 -1.93 -9.72 11.18
CA VAL A 357 -3.27 -10.18 11.59
C VAL A 357 -3.11 -11.46 12.40
N PRO A 358 -3.55 -11.50 13.67
CA PRO A 358 -3.53 -12.74 14.43
C PRO A 358 -4.48 -13.76 13.80
N ALA A 359 -3.97 -14.95 13.46
CA ALA A 359 -4.78 -16.02 12.87
C ALA A 359 -6.03 -16.35 13.71
N ALA A 360 -5.93 -16.24 15.04
CA ALA A 360 -7.06 -16.43 15.95
C ALA A 360 -8.16 -15.36 15.79
N SER A 361 -7.81 -14.09 15.53
CA SER A 361 -8.79 -13.03 15.25
C SER A 361 -9.48 -13.28 13.90
N ALA A 362 -8.71 -13.69 12.88
CA ALA A 362 -9.26 -14.05 11.58
C ALA A 362 -10.22 -15.24 11.66
N ALA A 363 -9.85 -16.30 12.38
CA ALA A 363 -10.70 -17.46 12.59
C ALA A 363 -12.02 -17.11 13.30
N LYS A 364 -11.95 -16.34 14.40
CA LYS A 364 -13.15 -15.86 15.11
C LYS A 364 -14.05 -14.97 14.26
N PHE A 365 -13.48 -14.17 13.37
CA PHE A 365 -14.27 -13.40 12.41
C PHE A 365 -15.03 -14.32 11.46
N LYS A 366 -14.36 -15.34 10.90
CA LYS A 366 -15.00 -16.32 10.01
C LYS A 366 -16.15 -17.08 10.67
N GLU A 367 -16.09 -17.32 11.98
CA GLU A 367 -17.19 -17.92 12.75
C GLU A 367 -18.47 -17.06 12.78
N LYS A 368 -18.35 -15.73 12.59
CA LYS A 368 -19.47 -14.79 12.57
C LYS A 368 -20.04 -14.53 11.17
N THR A 369 -19.39 -15.03 10.13
CA THR A 369 -19.76 -14.80 8.73
C THR A 369 -20.30 -16.07 8.09
N LYS A 370 -20.76 -15.95 6.84
CA LYS A 370 -21.08 -17.11 6.01
C LYS A 370 -19.83 -17.97 5.70
N PRO A 371 -19.98 -19.29 5.46
CA PRO A 371 -18.83 -20.21 5.31
C PRO A 371 -17.92 -19.91 4.12
N ASP A 372 -18.47 -19.32 3.07
CA ASP A 372 -17.81 -19.00 1.80
C ASP A 372 -17.15 -17.61 1.78
N VAL A 373 -17.11 -16.90 2.92
CA VAL A 373 -16.42 -15.61 2.97
C VAL A 373 -14.93 -15.77 2.62
N ILE A 374 -14.46 -14.95 1.70
CA ILE A 374 -13.05 -14.87 1.34
C ILE A 374 -12.35 -13.98 2.36
N PHE A 375 -11.35 -14.51 3.05
CA PHE A 375 -10.53 -13.75 4.00
C PHE A 375 -9.13 -13.60 3.40
N GLN A 376 -8.79 -12.40 2.96
CA GLN A 376 -7.48 -12.10 2.42
C GLN A 376 -6.66 -11.22 3.36
N GLU A 377 -5.37 -11.52 3.39
CA GLU A 377 -4.36 -10.66 3.98
C GLU A 377 -3.41 -10.22 2.87
N GLY A 378 -2.67 -9.14 3.10
CA GLY A 378 -1.76 -8.63 2.10
C GLY A 378 -0.67 -7.77 2.70
N PHE A 379 0.39 -7.62 1.92
CA PHE A 379 1.53 -6.81 2.29
C PHE A 379 1.83 -5.77 1.20
N GLY A 380 2.13 -4.58 1.69
CA GLY A 380 2.50 -3.42 0.90
C GLY A 380 3.17 -2.39 1.79
N MET A 381 3.80 -1.42 1.16
CA MET A 381 4.38 -0.24 1.79
C MET A 381 4.14 0.92 0.84
N THR A 382 4.15 2.15 1.33
CA THR A 382 3.96 3.35 0.49
C THR A 382 4.88 3.34 -0.73
N GLU A 383 6.11 2.87 -0.55
CA GLU A 383 7.19 2.80 -1.53
C GLU A 383 7.00 1.73 -2.62
N VAL A 384 6.09 0.76 -2.44
CA VAL A 384 5.83 -0.33 -3.41
C VAL A 384 4.34 -0.55 -3.65
N LEU A 385 3.48 0.39 -3.23
CA LEU A 385 2.03 0.25 -3.24
C LEU A 385 1.58 -1.01 -2.48
N GLY A 386 1.07 -2.01 -3.20
CA GLY A 386 0.90 -3.37 -2.72
C GLY A 386 1.82 -4.32 -3.50
N SER A 387 2.27 -5.40 -2.86
CA SER A 387 3.14 -6.40 -3.50
C SER A 387 2.70 -7.82 -3.27
N HIS A 388 1.98 -8.09 -2.19
CA HIS A 388 1.50 -9.43 -1.86
C HIS A 388 0.02 -9.42 -1.51
N MET A 389 -0.63 -10.52 -1.84
CA MET A 389 -2.04 -10.78 -1.53
C MET A 389 -2.26 -12.28 -1.36
N THR A 390 -3.09 -12.66 -0.40
CA THR A 390 -3.60 -14.03 -0.29
C THR A 390 -4.44 -14.34 -1.53
N PRO A 391 -4.12 -15.36 -2.34
CA PRO A 391 -4.95 -15.73 -3.49
C PRO A 391 -6.39 -16.03 -3.06
N VAL A 392 -7.36 -15.75 -3.92
CA VAL A 392 -8.81 -15.86 -3.60
C VAL A 392 -9.21 -17.28 -3.15
N ASP A 393 -8.54 -18.31 -3.66
CA ASP A 393 -8.78 -19.73 -3.36
C ASP A 393 -7.96 -20.25 -2.15
N ASP A 394 -7.06 -19.44 -1.59
CA ASP A 394 -6.20 -19.84 -0.48
C ASP A 394 -6.85 -19.53 0.87
N VAL A 395 -7.29 -20.59 1.56
CA VAL A 395 -8.05 -20.48 2.82
C VAL A 395 -7.18 -20.35 4.07
N ARG A 396 -5.84 -20.34 3.92
CA ARG A 396 -4.92 -20.22 5.06
C ARG A 396 -5.05 -18.84 5.72
N LEU A 397 -4.81 -18.79 7.03
CA LEU A 397 -4.87 -17.57 7.84
C LEU A 397 -3.52 -17.30 8.51
N GLY A 398 -3.21 -16.03 8.74
CA GLY A 398 -1.97 -15.59 9.40
C GLY A 398 -0.78 -15.51 8.47
N PHE A 399 -0.99 -15.26 7.17
CA PHE A 399 0.09 -15.05 6.21
C PHE A 399 -0.29 -13.94 5.22
N CYS A 400 0.67 -13.08 4.87
CA CYS A 400 0.42 -11.90 4.02
C CYS A 400 0.31 -12.18 2.51
N GLY A 401 0.09 -13.44 2.14
CA GLY A 401 -0.12 -13.84 0.76
C GLY A 401 1.13 -14.22 -0.03
N LYS A 402 1.00 -14.12 -1.35
CA LYS A 402 2.04 -14.39 -2.34
C LYS A 402 2.31 -13.13 -3.17
N PRO A 403 3.47 -12.99 -3.82
CA PRO A 403 3.72 -11.89 -4.74
C PRO A 403 2.63 -11.82 -5.82
N ILE A 404 2.17 -10.61 -6.15
CA ILE A 404 1.26 -10.35 -7.26
C ILE A 404 2.00 -10.54 -8.62
N PRO A 405 1.28 -10.69 -9.74
CA PRO A 405 1.88 -10.77 -11.09
C PRO A 405 2.96 -9.71 -11.34
N ASN A 406 3.95 -10.05 -12.17
CA ASN A 406 5.05 -9.16 -12.58
C ASN A 406 5.96 -8.72 -11.42
N THR A 407 5.84 -9.33 -10.23
CA THR A 407 6.64 -8.99 -9.04
C THR A 407 7.62 -10.11 -8.68
N GLU A 408 8.86 -9.70 -8.42
CA GLU A 408 9.95 -10.53 -7.91
C GLU A 408 10.24 -10.17 -6.46
N VAL A 409 10.51 -11.19 -5.65
CA VAL A 409 10.79 -11.04 -4.23
C VAL A 409 12.02 -11.87 -3.88
N LYS A 410 12.88 -11.34 -3.02
CA LYS A 410 13.94 -12.11 -2.37
C LYS A 410 13.94 -11.84 -0.88
N VAL A 411 14.39 -12.82 -0.11
CA VAL A 411 14.70 -12.65 1.31
C VAL A 411 16.22 -12.63 1.43
N VAL A 412 16.79 -11.65 2.12
CA VAL A 412 18.24 -11.52 2.29
C VAL A 412 18.63 -11.56 3.75
N ASP A 413 19.78 -12.18 4.00
CA ASP A 413 20.43 -12.11 5.31
C ASP A 413 20.94 -10.68 5.56
N ILE A 414 20.60 -10.11 6.72
CA ILE A 414 20.86 -8.70 7.02
C ILE A 414 22.34 -8.38 7.26
N GLU A 415 23.17 -9.37 7.60
CA GLU A 415 24.60 -9.16 7.84
C GLU A 415 25.42 -9.36 6.57
N THR A 416 25.06 -10.33 5.76
CA THR A 416 25.84 -10.78 4.59
C THR A 416 25.26 -10.29 3.26
N GLY A 417 24.01 -9.86 3.22
CA GLY A 417 23.29 -9.44 2.00
C GLY A 417 22.98 -10.58 1.02
N LYS A 418 23.26 -11.83 1.39
CA LYS A 418 23.03 -12.99 0.54
C LYS A 418 21.54 -13.32 0.49
N SER A 419 21.03 -13.70 -0.67
CA SER A 419 19.68 -14.24 -0.79
C SER A 419 19.56 -15.56 -0.04
N LEU A 420 18.42 -15.77 0.62
CA LEU A 420 18.12 -16.91 1.46
C LEU A 420 17.09 -17.84 0.80
N PRO A 421 17.20 -19.17 1.00
CA PRO A 421 16.22 -20.13 0.50
C PRO A 421 14.89 -20.04 1.26
N ALA A 422 13.87 -20.73 0.75
CA ALA A 422 12.56 -20.79 1.40
C ALA A 422 12.65 -21.38 2.82
N GLY A 423 11.95 -20.77 3.77
CA GLY A 423 11.91 -21.19 5.17
C GLY A 423 12.88 -20.43 6.09
N GLU A 424 13.84 -19.70 5.52
CA GLU A 424 14.78 -18.85 6.26
C GLU A 424 14.20 -17.44 6.49
N ARG A 425 14.62 -16.79 7.59
CA ARG A 425 14.17 -15.44 7.95
C ARG A 425 15.23 -14.40 7.59
N GLY A 426 14.80 -13.31 6.97
CA GLY A 426 15.66 -12.18 6.63
C GLY A 426 14.85 -10.93 6.26
N GLU A 427 15.53 -9.96 5.64
CA GLU A 427 14.90 -8.77 5.08
C GLU A 427 14.29 -9.08 3.71
N MET A 428 13.08 -8.61 3.45
CA MET A 428 12.40 -8.81 2.17
C MET A 428 12.73 -7.67 1.21
N CYS A 429 13.26 -7.99 0.04
CA CYS A 429 13.46 -7.05 -1.07
C CYS A 429 12.48 -7.37 -2.20
N ILE A 430 11.91 -6.34 -2.81
CA ILE A 430 10.88 -6.46 -3.85
C ILE A 430 11.34 -5.69 -5.08
N ARG A 431 11.10 -6.26 -6.28
CA ARG A 431 11.27 -5.60 -7.56
C ARG A 431 10.05 -5.87 -8.44
N GLY A 432 9.50 -4.83 -9.03
CA GLY A 432 8.36 -4.92 -9.93
C GLY A 432 8.20 -3.63 -10.74
N PRO A 433 7.22 -3.59 -11.66
CA PRO A 433 6.87 -2.38 -12.40
C PRO A 433 6.15 -1.32 -11.55
N GLN A 434 5.69 -1.66 -10.36
CA GLN A 434 5.05 -0.77 -9.38
C GLN A 434 6.03 0.02 -8.49
#